data_AF-A0A942C7B1-F1
#
_entry.id   AF-A0A942C7B1-F1
#
_cell.length_a   1.000
_cell.length_b   1.000
_cell.length_c   1.000
_cell.angle_alpha   90.00
_cell.angle_beta   90.00
_cell.angle_gamma   90.00
#
_symmetry.space_group_name_H-M   'P 1'
#
loop_
_entity.id
_entity.type
_entity.pdbx_description
1 polymer ?
#
loop_
_entity_poly.entity_id
_entity_poly.type
_entity_poly.pdbx_seq_one_letter_code
_entity_poly.pdbx_strand_id
1 'polypeptide(L)'
;MGHWPHRQASAKSDLHAGITAVEITAAMARRVRGRTLTPADAAQAMTNFRYDLAHQYVVIDLLPKILAQAAALAETHALCGYDAVPLAAALALQAARQAAGISALTFEPQPTATLA
;
A
#
# COMPACT_ATOMS: atom_id res chain seq x y z
N MET A 1 6.92 3.22 -21.86
CA MET A 1 7.88 3.86 -20.93
C MET A 1 7.13 4.85 -20.07
N GLY A 2 6.61 4.41 -18.93
CA GLY A 2 6.01 5.31 -17.94
C GLY A 2 7.11 5.83 -17.03
N HIS A 3 7.52 7.08 -17.21
CA HIS A 3 8.41 7.75 -16.27
C HIS A 3 7.61 8.00 -14.99
N TRP A 4 8.04 7.39 -13.88
CA TRP A 4 7.50 7.74 -12.58
C TRP A 4 8.07 9.10 -12.20
N PRO A 5 7.25 10.13 -11.93
CA PRO A 5 7.76 11.45 -11.62
C PRO A 5 8.48 11.42 -10.26
N HIS A 6 9.77 11.76 -10.26
CA HIS A 6 10.48 12.12 -9.04
C HIS A 6 9.81 13.38 -8.46
N ARG A 7 8.93 13.20 -7.47
CA ARG A 7 8.36 14.31 -6.72
C ARG A 7 9.33 14.79 -5.65
N GLN A 8 9.50 16.11 -5.62
CA GLN A 8 10.36 16.85 -4.71
C GLN A 8 9.94 16.70 -3.24
N ALA A 9 10.95 16.80 -2.39
CA ALA A 9 10.91 16.70 -0.94
C ALA A 9 9.94 17.71 -0.28
N SER A 10 8.74 17.22 0.03
CA SER A 10 8.09 17.51 1.31
C SER A 10 8.21 16.22 2.12
N ALA A 11 8.36 16.28 3.45
CA ALA A 11 8.47 15.11 4.31
C ALA A 11 7.13 14.34 4.40
N LYS A 12 6.64 13.82 3.27
CA LYS A 12 5.54 12.87 3.16
C LYS A 12 6.14 11.48 3.33
N SER A 13 5.82 10.83 4.44
CA SER A 13 6.04 9.40 4.61
C SER A 13 4.79 8.67 4.13
N ASP A 14 4.93 7.87 3.09
CA ASP A 14 3.83 7.07 2.54
C ASP A 14 3.67 5.78 3.38
N LEU A 15 2.43 5.47 3.76
CA LEU A 15 2.09 4.34 4.63
C LEU A 15 1.57 3.17 3.80
N HIS A 16 2.18 1.99 3.97
CA HIS A 16 1.77 0.78 3.27
C HIS A 16 1.54 -0.35 4.27
N ALA A 17 0.44 -1.09 4.12
CA ALA A 17 0.23 -2.32 4.87
C ALA A 17 1.09 -3.45 4.26
N GLY A 18 1.56 -4.40 5.08
CA GLY A 18 2.38 -5.52 4.58
C GLY A 18 1.72 -6.32 3.45
N ILE A 19 0.39 -6.38 3.41
CA ILE A 19 -0.38 -7.04 2.34
C ILE A 19 -0.21 -6.35 0.97
N THR A 20 0.00 -5.03 0.94
CA THR A 20 0.19 -4.24 -0.29
C THR A 20 1.45 -4.67 -1.04
N ALA A 21 2.52 -5.05 -0.34
CA ALA A 21 3.73 -5.58 -0.97
C ALA A 21 3.48 -6.93 -1.67
N VAL A 22 2.64 -7.77 -1.07
CA VAL A 22 2.21 -9.06 -1.65
C VAL A 22 1.35 -8.83 -2.89
N GLU A 23 0.44 -7.86 -2.86
CA GLU A 23 -0.40 -7.49 -4.00
C GLU A 23 0.40 -6.98 -5.20
N ILE A 24 1.33 -6.05 -4.97
CA ILE A 24 2.20 -5.51 -6.02
C ILE A 24 3.02 -6.64 -6.63
N THR A 25 3.54 -7.55 -5.79
CA THR A 25 4.24 -8.75 -6.27
C THR A 25 3.34 -9.64 -7.12
N ALA A 26 2.11 -9.93 -6.66
CA ALA A 26 1.15 -10.76 -7.39
C ALA A 26 0.65 -10.11 -8.70
N ALA A 27 0.46 -8.79 -8.73
CA ALA A 27 0.08 -8.03 -9.92
C ALA A 27 1.19 -8.07 -10.97
N MET A 28 2.45 -7.87 -10.56
CA MET A 28 3.61 -7.96 -11.45
C MET A 28 3.77 -9.38 -12.02
N ALA A 29 3.63 -10.41 -11.17
CA ALA A 29 3.66 -11.80 -11.62
C ALA A 29 2.54 -12.14 -12.62
N ARG A 30 1.33 -11.59 -12.42
CA ARG A 30 0.21 -11.73 -13.38
C ARG A 30 0.52 -11.09 -14.73
N ARG A 31 1.09 -9.87 -14.74
CA ARG A 31 1.46 -9.16 -15.98
C ARG A 31 2.56 -9.90 -16.77
N VAL A 32 3.53 -10.48 -16.08
CA VAL A 32 4.55 -11.33 -16.70
C VAL A 32 3.93 -12.58 -17.33
N ARG A 33 3.05 -13.29 -16.60
CA ARG A 33 2.34 -14.47 -17.16
C ARG A 33 1.43 -14.12 -18.33
N GLY A 34 0.77 -12.96 -18.27
CA GLY A 34 -0.06 -12.42 -19.34
C GLY A 34 0.73 -11.85 -20.52
N ARG A 35 2.07 -11.86 -20.46
CA ARG A 35 2.98 -11.31 -21.48
C ARG A 35 2.78 -9.81 -21.77
N THR A 36 2.11 -9.10 -20.87
CA THR A 36 1.90 -7.64 -20.93
C THR A 36 3.05 -6.86 -20.30
N LEU A 37 3.98 -7.55 -19.65
CA LEU A 37 5.23 -7.00 -19.13
C LEU A 37 6.36 -8.02 -19.33
N THR A 38 7.54 -7.57 -19.76
CA THR A 38 8.68 -8.48 -19.91
C THR A 38 9.21 -8.90 -18.53
N PRO A 39 9.80 -10.11 -18.39
CA PRO A 39 10.40 -10.53 -17.13
C PRO A 39 11.51 -9.60 -16.65
N ALA A 40 12.30 -9.02 -17.56
CA ALA A 40 13.38 -8.10 -17.25
C ALA A 40 12.84 -6.77 -16.68
N ASP A 41 11.84 -6.18 -17.33
CA ASP A 41 11.20 -4.96 -16.85
C ASP A 41 10.51 -5.18 -15.50
N ALA A 42 9.88 -6.36 -15.32
CA ALA A 42 9.26 -6.71 -14.06
C ALA A 42 10.27 -6.86 -12.91
N ALA A 43 11.43 -7.46 -13.18
CA ALA A 43 12.51 -7.61 -12.21
C ALA A 43 13.10 -6.25 -11.80
N GLN A 44 13.29 -5.34 -12.77
CA GLN A 44 13.78 -3.99 -12.49
C GLN A 44 12.78 -3.19 -11.65
N ALA A 45 11.50 -3.21 -12.03
CA ALA A 45 10.45 -2.52 -11.29
C ALA A 45 10.30 -3.08 -9.87
N MET A 46 10.41 -4.41 -9.69
CA MET A 46 10.37 -5.04 -8.38
C MET A 46 11.59 -4.68 -7.51
N THR A 47 12.76 -4.53 -8.13
CA THR A 47 13.97 -4.08 -7.43
C THR A 47 13.81 -2.67 -6.89
N ASN A 48 13.30 -1.75 -7.73
CA ASN A 48 13.03 -0.37 -7.32
C ASN A 48 11.96 -0.32 -6.22
N PHE A 49 10.86 -1.06 -6.39
CA PHE A 49 9.80 -1.13 -5.38
C PHE A 49 10.31 -1.65 -4.03
N ARG A 50 11.15 -2.69 -4.00
CA ARG A 50 11.73 -3.22 -2.76
C ARG A 50 12.67 -2.21 -2.09
N TYR A 51 13.41 -1.44 -2.87
CA TYR A 51 14.25 -0.36 -2.36
C TYR A 51 13.38 0.73 -1.70
N ASP A 52 12.33 1.18 -2.38
CA ASP A 52 11.41 2.19 -1.83
C ASP A 52 10.68 1.65 -0.57
N LEU A 53 10.25 0.39 -0.59
CA LEU A 53 9.63 -0.26 0.56
C LEU A 53 10.55 -0.33 1.77
N ALA A 54 11.85 -0.56 1.56
CA ALA A 54 12.80 -0.65 2.65
C ALA A 54 13.23 0.71 3.19
N HIS A 55 13.08 1.81 2.43
CA HIS A 55 13.75 3.08 2.74
C HIS A 55 12.80 4.28 2.81
N GLN A 56 11.61 4.20 2.23
CA GLN A 56 10.69 5.32 2.09
C GLN A 56 9.30 5.03 2.66
N TYR A 57 8.91 3.75 2.75
CA TYR A 57 7.61 3.37 3.31
C TYR A 57 7.71 2.94 4.76
N VAL A 58 6.73 3.38 5.56
CA VAL A 58 6.51 2.82 6.90
C VAL A 58 5.64 1.58 6.76
N VAL A 59 6.21 0.42 7.06
CA VAL A 59 5.48 -0.86 7.08
C VAL A 59 4.91 -1.07 8.48
N ILE A 60 3.58 -1.17 8.57
CA ILE A 60 2.93 -1.57 9.81
C ILE A 60 2.81 -3.09 9.81
N ASP A 61 3.45 -3.74 10.78
CA ASP A 61 3.27 -5.17 11.04
C ASP A 61 1.80 -5.45 11.32
N LEU A 62 1.24 -6.42 10.60
CA LEU A 62 -0.15 -6.83 10.67
C LEU A 62 -0.41 -7.55 12.00
N LEU A 63 -0.48 -6.77 13.08
CA LEU A 63 -0.87 -7.24 14.40
C LEU A 63 -2.28 -7.85 14.33
N PRO A 64 -2.59 -8.93 15.07
CA PRO A 64 -3.91 -9.55 15.09
C PRO A 64 -5.06 -8.55 15.32
N LYS A 65 -4.80 -7.48 16.08
CA LYS A 65 -5.75 -6.38 16.32
C LYS A 65 -6.11 -5.60 15.04
N ILE A 66 -5.13 -5.35 14.16
CA ILE A 66 -5.36 -4.67 12.88
C ILE A 66 -6.19 -5.57 11.95
N LEU A 67 -5.91 -6.87 11.93
CA LEU A 67 -6.67 -7.83 11.12
C LEU A 67 -8.12 -7.96 11.62
N ALA A 68 -8.34 -7.99 12.93
CA ALA A 68 -9.68 -7.98 13.50
C ALA A 68 -10.46 -6.70 13.16
N GLN A 69 -9.79 -5.54 13.23
CA GLN A 69 -10.39 -4.26 12.83
C GLN A 69 -10.68 -4.22 11.31
N ALA A 70 -9.80 -4.77 10.48
CA ALA A 70 -10.03 -4.90 9.04
C ALA A 70 -11.24 -5.81 8.74
N ALA A 71 -11.38 -6.93 9.44
CA ALA A 71 -12.53 -7.81 9.29
C ALA A 71 -13.85 -7.10 9.63
N ALA A 72 -13.88 -6.34 10.73
CA ALA A 72 -15.05 -5.54 11.11
C ALA A 72 -15.40 -4.46 10.07
N LEU A 73 -14.39 -3.79 9.50
CA LEU A 73 -14.58 -2.82 8.41
C LEU A 73 -15.09 -3.48 7.13
N ALA A 74 -14.56 -4.65 6.78
CA ALA A 74 -15.00 -5.43 5.63
C ALA A 74 -16.47 -5.88 5.77
N GLU A 75 -16.87 -6.33 6.95
CA GLU A 75 -18.25 -6.72 7.24
C GLU A 75 -19.21 -5.53 7.19
N THR A 76 -18.82 -4.39 7.80
CA THR A 76 -19.67 -3.20 7.91
C THR A 76 -19.84 -2.47 6.57
N HIS A 77 -18.78 -2.41 5.77
CA HIS A 77 -18.71 -1.58 4.57
C HIS A 77 -18.56 -2.37 3.26
N ALA A 78 -18.69 -3.70 3.32
CA ALA A 78 -18.50 -4.61 2.19
C ALA A 78 -17.15 -4.41 1.46
N LEU A 79 -16.10 -4.10 2.22
CA LEU A 79 -14.75 -3.86 1.67
C LEU A 79 -14.05 -5.18 1.36
N CYS A 80 -13.29 -5.22 0.26
CA CYS A 80 -12.36 -6.32 0.04
C CYS A 80 -11.24 -6.26 1.09
N GLY A 81 -10.61 -7.40 1.41
CA GLY A 81 -9.44 -7.43 2.31
C GLY A 81 -8.33 -6.46 1.89
N TYR A 82 -8.20 -6.22 0.58
CA TYR A 82 -7.27 -5.26 -0.02
C TYR A 82 -7.57 -3.80 0.35
N ASP A 83 -8.83 -3.44 0.56
CA ASP A 83 -9.21 -2.09 0.99
C ASP A 83 -9.29 -2.01 2.52
N ALA A 84 -9.79 -3.07 3.15
CA ALA A 84 -10.03 -3.11 4.59
C ALA A 84 -8.75 -3.13 5.43
N VAL A 85 -7.72 -3.87 5.00
CA VAL A 85 -6.47 -4.02 5.77
C VAL A 85 -5.64 -2.73 5.76
N PRO A 86 -5.38 -2.07 4.62
CA PRO A 86 -4.71 -0.77 4.61
C PRO A 86 -5.50 0.31 5.36
N LEU A 87 -6.83 0.32 5.23
CA LEU A 87 -7.68 1.27 5.97
C LEU A 87 -7.57 1.05 7.49
N ALA A 88 -7.64 -0.20 7.96
CA ALA A 88 -7.47 -0.52 9.38
C ALA A 88 -6.09 -0.11 9.91
N ALA A 89 -5.03 -0.35 9.14
CA ALA A 89 -3.67 0.05 9.50
C ALA A 89 -3.53 1.58 9.59
N ALA A 90 -4.10 2.31 8.65
CA ALA A 90 -4.08 3.78 8.65
C ALA A 90 -4.87 4.37 9.81
N LEU A 91 -6.05 3.82 10.13
CA LEU A 91 -6.85 4.24 11.29
C LEU A 91 -6.12 3.97 12.61
N ALA A 92 -5.44 2.83 12.74
CA ALA A 92 -4.63 2.52 13.92
C ALA A 92 -3.49 3.54 14.10
N LEU A 93 -2.80 3.91 13.03
CA LEU A 93 -1.75 4.92 13.07
C LEU A 93 -2.31 6.32 13.40
N GLN A 94 -3.46 6.69 12.83
CA GLN A 94 -4.11 7.96 13.13
C GLN A 94 -4.45 8.05 14.62
N ALA A 95 -5.02 7.00 15.21
CA ALA A 95 -5.33 6.95 16.64
C ALA A 95 -4.06 7.10 17.49
N ALA A 96 -2.96 6.42 17.13
CA ALA A 96 -1.68 6.55 17.81
C ALA A 96 -1.11 7.97 17.73
N ARG A 97 -1.20 8.63 16.57
CA ARG A 97 -0.77 10.03 16.38
C ARG A 97 -1.59 11.01 17.21
N GLN A 98 -2.91 10.84 17.23
CA GLN A 98 -3.81 11.69 18.02
C GLN A 98 -3.53 11.55 19.51
N ALA A 99 -3.31 10.33 20.00
CA ALA A 99 -2.91 10.09 21.39
C ALA A 99 -1.55 10.74 21.75
N ALA A 100 -0.66 10.90 20.77
CA ALA A 100 0.63 11.56 20.92
C ALA A 100 0.59 13.09 20.66
N GLY A 101 -0.58 13.68 20.37
CA GLY A 101 -0.69 15.11 20.02
C GLY A 101 -0.07 15.49 18.67
N ILE A 102 0.14 14.51 17.78
CA ILE A 102 0.69 14.70 16.44
C ILE A 102 -0.45 14.94 15.45
N SER A 103 -0.23 15.79 14.45
CA SER A 103 -1.20 16.08 13.38
C SER A 103 -1.77 14.81 12.74
N ALA A 104 -3.06 14.89 12.36
CA ALA A 104 -3.77 13.79 11.72
C ALA A 104 -3.14 13.36 10.39
N LEU A 105 -3.43 12.13 9.96
CA LEU A 105 -3.04 11.65 8.64
C LEU A 105 -3.91 12.30 7.57
N THR A 106 -3.30 12.59 6.42
CA THR A 106 -4.04 12.96 5.20
C THR A 106 -4.21 11.71 4.35
N PHE A 107 -5.46 11.37 4.02
CA PHE A 107 -5.77 10.27 3.13
C PHE A 107 -5.85 10.78 1.70
N GLU A 108 -5.03 10.23 0.82
CA GLU A 108 -5.18 10.47 -0.62
C GLU A 108 -5.82 9.24 -1.27
N PRO A 109 -6.97 9.40 -1.96
CA PRO A 109 -7.61 8.29 -2.66
C PRO A 109 -6.68 7.74 -3.74
N GLN A 110 -6.54 6.41 -3.79
CA GLN A 110 -5.79 5.77 -4.85
C GLN A 110 -6.56 5.87 -6.18
N PRO A 111 -5.87 6.07 -7.31
CA PRO A 111 -6.51 5.96 -8.61
C PRO A 111 -7.01 4.53 -8.81
N THR A 112 -8.32 4.36 -8.94
CA THR A 112 -8.96 3.08 -9.23
C THR A 112 -8.42 2.56 -10.55
N ALA A 113 -7.76 1.39 -10.53
CA ALA A 113 -7.33 0.73 -11.75
C ALA A 113 -8.58 0.20 -12.47
N THR A 114 -9.11 0.98 -13.42
CA THR A 114 -10.08 0.49 -14.38
C THR A 114 -9.40 -0.61 -15.19
N LEU A 115 -9.81 -1.86 -14.96
CA LEU A 115 -9.44 -3.00 -15.81
C LEU A 115 -10.15 -2.78 -17.16
N ALA A 116 -9.39 -2.35 -18.16
CA ALA A 116 -9.76 -2.44 -19.57
C ALA A 116 -9.09 -3.66 -20.19
#